data_AF-A0A2N2NNR6-F1
#
_entry.id   AF-A0A2N2NNR6-F1
#
_cell.length_a   1.000
_cell.length_b   1.000
_cell.length_c   1.000
_cell.angle_alpha   90.00
_cell.angle_beta   90.00
_cell.angle_gamma   90.00
#
_symmetry.space_group_name_H-M   'P 1'
#
loop_
_entity.id
_entity.type
_entity.pdbx_description
1 polymer ?
#
loop_
_entity_poly.entity_id
_entity_poly.type
_entity_poly.pdbx_seq_one_letter_code
_entity_poly.pdbx_strand_id
1 'polypeptide(L)'
;MLLYEHDRTKDIVTRLVKSSKVLRTVIILYMIVIMAVLFGVFAYLVNDQLIIWAIIGFIGALFGLLMGFLVSSVFNIILEWMAQVLVAQGEILSQLRKKNKA
;
A
#
# COMPACT_ATOMS: atom_id res chain seq x y z
N MET A 1 32.82 1.30 7.99
CA MET A 1 32.54 0.62 6.69
C MET A 1 31.02 0.62 6.48
N LEU A 2 30.46 1.70 5.93
CA LEU A 2 29.10 1.70 5.38
C LEU A 2 29.26 1.36 3.90
N LEU A 3 29.38 0.06 3.61
CA LEU A 3 29.49 -0.44 2.25
C LEU A 3 28.18 -0.11 1.52
N TYR A 4 28.29 0.49 0.35
CA TYR A 4 27.30 0.26 -0.69
C TYR A 4 27.46 -1.21 -1.12
N GLU A 5 26.83 -2.10 -0.36
CA GLU A 5 26.60 -3.48 -0.75
C GLU A 5 25.40 -3.44 -1.70
N HIS A 6 25.68 -3.41 -3.01
CA HIS A 6 24.65 -3.51 -4.05
C HIS A 6 23.67 -4.67 -3.77
N ASP A 7 24.19 -5.77 -3.23
CA ASP A 7 23.40 -6.93 -2.79
C ASP A 7 22.45 -6.62 -1.62
N ARG A 8 22.88 -5.80 -0.64
CA ARG A 8 22.05 -5.41 0.51
C ARG A 8 20.92 -4.45 0.09
N THR A 9 21.20 -3.49 -0.78
CA THR A 9 20.17 -2.59 -1.33
C THR A 9 19.16 -3.36 -2.19
N LYS A 10 19.63 -4.30 -3.02
CA LYS A 10 18.79 -5.17 -3.85
C LYS A 10 17.86 -6.06 -3.01
N ASP A 11 18.36 -6.62 -1.91
CA ASP A 11 17.53 -7.42 -0.99
C ASP A 11 16.45 -6.56 -0.32
N ILE A 12 16.76 -5.34 0.12
CA ILE A 12 15.77 -4.40 0.69
C ILE A 12 14.66 -4.10 -0.31
N VAL A 13 15.01 -3.73 -1.55
CA VAL A 13 14.02 -3.45 -2.61
C VAL A 13 13.18 -4.69 -2.92
N THR A 14 13.79 -5.88 -2.97
CA THR A 14 13.08 -7.13 -3.23
C THR A 14 12.06 -7.45 -2.13
N ARG A 15 12.43 -7.23 -0.85
CA ARG A 15 11.52 -7.38 0.29
C ARG A 15 10.41 -6.33 0.28
N LEU A 16 10.72 -5.09 -0.13
CA LEU A 16 9.74 -4.01 -0.26
C LEU A 16 8.65 -4.36 -1.30
N VAL A 17 9.06 -4.87 -2.46
CA VAL A 17 8.16 -5.30 -3.53
C VAL A 17 7.31 -6.52 -3.11
N LYS A 18 7.89 -7.49 -2.39
CA LYS A 18 7.11 -8.60 -1.81
C LYS A 18 6.09 -8.10 -0.78
N SER A 19 6.48 -7.15 0.05
CA SER A 19 5.60 -6.56 1.08
C SER A 19 4.46 -5.75 0.46
N SER A 20 4.68 -5.07 -0.67
CA SER A 20 3.64 -4.37 -1.43
C SER A 20 2.47 -5.27 -1.81
N LYS A 21 2.73 -6.53 -2.22
CA LYS A 21 1.66 -7.48 -2.55
C LYS A 21 0.78 -7.82 -1.34
N VAL A 22 1.41 -8.05 -0.19
CA VAL A 22 0.71 -8.33 1.07
C VAL A 22 -0.07 -7.10 1.53
N LEU A 23 0.58 -5.93 1.52
CA LEU A 23 -0.03 -4.66 1.87
C LEU A 23 -1.26 -4.37 1.02
N ARG A 24 -1.20 -4.62 -0.29
CA ARG A 24 -2.35 -4.50 -1.20
C ARG A 24 -3.54 -5.33 -0.73
N THR A 25 -3.33 -6.61 -0.46
CA THR A 25 -4.41 -7.50 -0.01
C THR A 25 -4.98 -7.02 1.32
N VAL A 26 -4.13 -6.61 2.26
CA VAL A 26 -4.55 -6.09 3.57
C VAL A 26 -5.37 -4.81 3.43
N ILE A 27 -4.92 -3.84 2.62
CA ILE A 27 -5.65 -2.59 2.37
C ILE A 27 -7.02 -2.86 1.77
N ILE A 28 -7.10 -3.75 0.77
CA ILE A 28 -8.37 -4.06 0.10
C ILE A 28 -9.34 -4.71 1.08
N LEU A 29 -8.90 -5.73 1.83
CA LEU A 29 -9.75 -6.39 2.82
C LEU A 29 -10.24 -5.43 3.89
N TYR A 30 -9.34 -4.58 4.40
CA TYR A 30 -9.68 -3.56 5.39
C TYR A 30 -10.72 -2.57 4.85
N MET A 31 -10.55 -2.09 3.62
CA MET A 31 -11.48 -1.15 2.99
C MET A 31 -12.86 -1.78 2.72
N ILE A 32 -12.90 -3.05 2.32
CA ILE A 32 -14.16 -3.80 2.16
C ILE A 32 -14.92 -3.83 3.48
N VAL A 33 -14.26 -4.23 4.57
CA VAL A 33 -14.89 -4.36 5.88
C VAL A 33 -15.38 -3.00 6.39
N ILE A 34 -14.53 -1.97 6.33
CA ILE A 34 -14.90 -0.64 6.81
C ILE A 34 -16.07 -0.07 6.02
N MET A 35 -16.02 -0.11 4.69
CA MET A 35 -17.09 0.49 3.89
C MET A 35 -18.40 -0.29 4.03
N ALA A 36 -18.35 -1.62 4.15
CA ALA A 36 -19.53 -2.43 4.43
C ALA A 36 -20.19 -2.04 5.76
N VAL A 37 -19.38 -1.90 6.82
CA VAL A 37 -19.86 -1.51 8.14
C VAL A 37 -20.38 -0.07 8.13
N LEU A 38 -19.68 0.86 7.49
CA LEU A 38 -20.03 2.28 7.50
C LEU A 38 -21.36 2.53 6.76
N PHE A 39 -21.53 1.93 5.57
CA PHE A 39 -22.78 2.00 4.81
C PHE A 39 -23.90 1.22 5.48
N GLY A 40 -23.60 0.05 6.06
CA GLY A 40 -24.55 -0.71 6.86
C GLY A 40 -25.06 0.14 8.02
N VAL A 41 -24.20 0.55 8.94
CA VAL A 41 -24.60 1.37 10.10
C VAL A 41 -25.36 2.62 9.68
N PHE A 42 -24.93 3.31 8.63
CA PHE A 42 -25.67 4.46 8.09
C PHE A 42 -27.08 4.09 7.63
N ALA A 43 -27.24 2.99 6.89
CA ALA A 43 -28.54 2.51 6.45
C ALA A 43 -29.47 2.17 7.62
N TYR A 44 -28.94 1.52 8.66
CA TYR A 44 -29.69 1.20 9.88
C TYR A 44 -30.23 2.45 10.57
N LEU A 45 -29.41 3.51 10.65
CA LEU A 45 -29.82 4.78 11.28
C LEU A 45 -30.91 5.52 10.50
N VAL A 46 -31.01 5.32 9.18
CA VAL A 46 -32.03 5.94 8.33
C VAL A 46 -33.29 5.07 8.26
N ASN A 47 -33.13 3.75 8.21
CA ASN A 47 -34.23 2.80 8.10
C ASN A 47 -33.86 1.45 8.77
N ASP A 48 -34.62 1.06 9.78
CA ASP A 48 -34.40 -0.17 10.58
C ASP A 48 -34.83 -1.46 9.86
N GLN A 49 -35.27 -1.37 8.61
CA GLN A 49 -35.60 -2.56 7.84
C GLN A 49 -34.33 -3.35 7.51
N LEU A 50 -34.21 -4.54 8.12
CA LEU A 50 -33.04 -5.42 8.01
C LEU A 50 -32.59 -5.66 6.56
N ILE A 51 -33.54 -5.82 5.64
CA ILE A 51 -33.26 -6.02 4.21
C ILE A 51 -32.51 -4.82 3.61
N ILE A 52 -32.92 -3.60 3.95
CA ILE A 52 -32.31 -2.37 3.43
C ILE A 52 -30.89 -2.22 3.98
N TRP A 53 -30.71 -2.46 5.29
CA TRP A 53 -29.40 -2.47 5.93
C TRP A 53 -28.42 -3.44 5.27
N ALA A 54 -28.85 -4.69 5.04
CA ALA A 54 -28.01 -5.72 4.46
C ALA A 54 -27.62 -5.40 3.00
N ILE A 55 -28.56 -4.90 2.19
CA ILE A 55 -28.30 -4.52 0.79
C ILE A 55 -27.33 -3.34 0.72
N ILE A 56 -27.57 -2.29 1.51
CA ILE A 56 -26.70 -1.10 1.49
C ILE A 56 -25.31 -1.43 2.06
N GLY A 57 -25.21 -2.29 3.09
CA GLY A 57 -23.94 -2.81 3.58
C GLY A 57 -23.18 -3.60 2.50
N PHE A 58 -23.85 -4.43 1.71
CA PHE A 58 -23.23 -5.13 0.58
C PHE A 58 -22.76 -4.16 -0.52
N ILE A 59 -23.54 -3.13 -0.85
CA ILE A 59 -23.10 -2.06 -1.76
C ILE A 59 -21.86 -1.35 -1.20
N GLY A 60 -21.83 -1.08 0.11
CA GLY A 60 -20.66 -0.57 0.82
C GLY A 60 -19.43 -1.46 0.65
N ALA A 61 -19.59 -2.79 0.76
CA ALA A 61 -18.50 -3.74 0.53
C ALA A 61 -17.93 -3.65 -0.89
N LEU A 62 -18.79 -3.55 -1.92
CA LEU A 62 -18.38 -3.36 -3.31
C LEU A 62 -17.64 -2.04 -3.51
N PHE A 63 -18.13 -0.97 -2.88
CA PHE A 63 -17.47 0.34 -2.92
C PHE A 63 -16.11 0.30 -2.21
N GLY A 64 -16.01 -0.39 -1.09
CA GLY A 64 -14.77 -0.65 -0.36
C GLY A 64 -13.75 -1.45 -1.18
N LEU A 65 -14.19 -2.40 -1.99
CA LEU A 65 -13.32 -3.11 -2.92
C LEU A 65 -12.74 -2.16 -3.97
N LEU A 66 -13.59 -1.32 -4.59
CA LEU A 66 -13.18 -0.32 -5.59
C LEU A 66 -12.20 0.70 -5.01
N MET A 67 -12.54 1.28 -3.86
CA MET A 67 -11.68 2.23 -3.14
C MET A 67 -10.39 1.57 -2.64
N GLY A 68 -10.46 0.31 -2.18
CA GLY A 68 -9.31 -0.47 -1.75
C GLY A 68 -8.28 -0.67 -2.87
N PHE A 69 -8.74 -0.91 -4.11
CA PHE A 69 -7.85 -0.98 -5.27
C PHE A 69 -7.17 0.37 -5.55
N LEU A 70 -7.92 1.47 -5.50
CA LEU A 70 -7.37 2.81 -5.71
C LEU A 70 -6.32 3.16 -4.65
N VAL A 71 -6.66 3.02 -3.37
CA VAL A 71 -5.75 3.33 -2.26
C VAL A 71 -4.52 2.43 -2.31
N SER A 72 -4.69 1.13 -2.55
CA SER A 72 -3.56 0.22 -2.70
C SER A 72 -2.64 0.62 -3.86
N SER A 73 -3.18 1.14 -4.97
CA SER A 73 -2.39 1.60 -6.10
C SER A 73 -1.49 2.77 -5.70
N VAL A 74 -2.05 3.75 -4.96
CA VAL A 74 -1.29 4.89 -4.42
C VAL A 74 -0.16 4.42 -3.51
N PHE A 75 -0.43 3.47 -2.59
CA PHE A 75 0.61 2.91 -1.73
C PHE A 75 1.71 2.20 -2.52
N ASN A 76 1.38 1.50 -3.60
CA ASN A 76 2.38 0.86 -4.45
C ASN A 76 3.29 1.88 -5.13
N ILE A 77 2.72 2.99 -5.64
CA ILE A 77 3.49 4.09 -6.23
C ILE A 77 4.45 4.69 -5.20
N ILE A 78 3.99 4.90 -3.96
CA ILE A 78 4.83 5.42 -2.87
C ILE A 78 5.98 4.44 -2.55
N LEU A 79 5.70 3.14 -2.46
CA LEU A 79 6.73 2.13 -2.19
C LEU A 79 7.75 2.05 -3.33
N GLU A 80 7.30 2.14 -4.58
CA GLU A 80 8.19 2.19 -5.75
C GLU A 80 9.08 3.43 -5.72
N TRP A 81 8.50 4.59 -5.42
CA TRP A 81 9.23 5.83 -5.26
C TRP A 81 10.29 5.74 -4.14
N MET A 82 9.94 5.16 -2.98
CA MET A 82 10.90 4.93 -1.89
C MET A 82 12.04 4.01 -2.32
N ALA A 83 11.75 2.95 -3.09
CA ALA A 83 12.77 2.06 -3.62
C ALA A 83 13.72 2.79 -4.58
N GLN A 84 13.20 3.62 -5.48
CA GLN A 84 14.01 4.41 -6.41
C GLN A 84 14.92 5.40 -5.67
N VAL A 85 14.40 6.07 -4.63
CA VAL A 85 15.20 6.99 -3.79
C VAL A 85 16.34 6.26 -3.09
N LEU A 86 16.10 5.07 -2.53
CA LEU A 86 17.14 4.26 -1.87
C LEU A 86 18.26 3.86 -2.84
N VAL A 87 17.91 3.47 -4.07
CA VAL A 87 18.88 3.15 -5.11
C VAL A 87 19.71 4.38 -5.49
N ALA A 88 19.05 5.52 -5.74
CA ALA A 88 19.73 6.77 -6.11
C ALA A 88 20.72 7.25 -5.03
N GLN A 89 20.34 7.21 -3.75
CA GLN A 89 21.23 7.55 -2.64
C GLN A 89 22.47 6.67 -2.60
N GLY A 90 22.27 5.37 -2.86
CA GLY A 90 23.34 4.40 -2.91
C GLY A 90 24.33 4.62 -4.06
N GLU A 91 23.83 4.91 -5.26
CA GLU A 91 24.67 5.22 -6.42
C GLU A 91 25.50 6.48 -6.22
N ILE A 92 24.91 7.55 -5.68
CA ILE A 92 25.61 8.82 -5.38
C ILE A 92 26.76 8.57 -4.39
N LEU A 93 26.49 7.82 -3.31
CA LEU A 93 27.51 7.48 -2.32
C LEU A 93 28.67 6.68 -2.95
N SER A 94 28.34 5.77 -3.88
CA SER A 94 29.33 4.96 -4.59
C SER A 94 30.25 5.82 -5.48
N GLN A 95 29.70 6.81 -6.17
CA GLN A 95 30.46 7.70 -7.06
C GLN A 95 31.34 8.69 -6.28
N LEU A 96 30.81 9.29 -5.21
CA LEU A 96 31.58 10.18 -4.33
C LEU A 96 32.82 9.46 -3.76
N ARG A 97 32.69 8.17 -3.42
CA ARG A 97 33.80 7.37 -2.93
C ARG A 97 34.85 7.06 -3.99
N LYS A 98 34.46 6.82 -5.24
CA LYS A 98 35.41 6.65 -6.36
C LYS A 98 36.22 7.92 -6.58
N LYS A 99 35.56 9.08 -6.51
CA LYS A 99 36.22 10.39 -6.63
C LYS A 99 37.20 10.68 -5.49
N ASN A 100 36.91 10.26 -4.26
CA ASN A 100 37.79 10.46 -3.10
C ASN A 100 38.95 9.45 -2.97
N LYS A 101 39.00 8.42 -3.82
CA LYS A 101 40.08 7.41 -3.86
C LYS A 101 41.05 7.60 -5.03
N ALA A 102 40.78 8.55 -5.93
CA ALA A 102 41.67 9.03 -6.97
C ALA A 102 42.36 10.30 -6.47
#